data_AF-A0A7S1ZP84-F1
#
_entry.id   AF-A0A7S1ZP84-F1
#
_cell.length_a   1.000
_cell.length_b   1.000
_cell.length_c   1.000
_cell.angle_alpha   90.00
_cell.angle_beta   90.00
_cell.angle_gamma   90.00
#
_symmetry.space_group_name_H-M   'P 1'
#
loop_
_entity.id
_entity.type
_entity.pdbx_description
1 polymer ?
#
loop_
_entity_poly.entity_id
_entity_poly.type
_entity_poly.pdbx_seq_one_letter_code
_entity_poly.pdbx_strand_id
1 'polypeptide(L)'
;RKETHNSKTMKRRQPQQDAIGARRGTSTTTASSPSLIARCCIRALTPAAAVFVLYITVRVLTVVLKNGHPLADKITGALPPAAGASVRGGSVGTGKARLIRKELLNKGPLDLWDALLEGAQKEAVAAEASGRPLVAVEVGVHSPLHCVHAAQVGFQTHCFEPSPKSYKRMVEGKGGVNEQPPDIKARLVPHQEAAGPESGKILPFHSTGGTGDHIGEYDMWRMEKRNVPVEGESALDKKKRGEIIEVPTMRLDDFIQNDVKGGEVHILKVDTQGFEPSIFSGLTDSVRSHSIRYIIFEFWPRGMDLMADTKDMCSGHKILDMLIEAGYELYALGIESHPKAPLYGGADLKREGAKRPLDKGTEAYCRWFFDIERQYPSKEGEEYKFGYWSDFVAVAPGVTLPDKVKKM
;
A
#
# COMPACT_ATOMS: atom_id res chain seq x y z
N ARG A 1 28.60 40.36 -19.04
CA ARG A 1 29.28 39.21 -18.39
C ARG A 1 28.35 38.01 -18.57
N LYS A 2 28.74 37.02 -19.38
CA LYS A 2 27.99 35.78 -19.58
C LYS A 2 28.36 34.83 -18.45
N GLU A 3 27.43 34.47 -17.59
CA GLU A 3 27.61 33.38 -16.63
C GLU A 3 26.87 32.14 -17.14
N THR A 4 27.67 31.16 -17.55
CA THR A 4 27.24 29.82 -17.91
C THR A 4 27.04 29.01 -16.64
N HIS A 5 25.79 28.63 -16.34
CA HIS A 5 25.48 27.64 -15.31
C HIS A 5 25.80 26.23 -15.82
N ASN A 6 26.76 25.61 -15.16
CA ASN A 6 27.25 24.27 -15.47
C ASN A 6 26.54 23.27 -14.55
N SER A 7 25.57 22.53 -15.09
CA SER A 7 24.87 21.44 -14.40
C SER A 7 25.82 20.26 -14.22
N LYS A 8 26.25 20.00 -12.97
CA LYS A 8 27.01 18.81 -12.60
C LYS A 8 26.03 17.68 -12.26
N THR A 9 26.09 16.64 -13.08
CA THR A 9 25.45 15.34 -12.89
C THR A 9 25.89 14.71 -11.56
N MET A 10 24.95 14.52 -10.63
CA MET A 10 25.16 13.71 -9.43
C MET A 10 25.25 12.23 -9.82
N LYS A 11 26.47 11.67 -9.79
CA LYS A 11 26.68 10.22 -9.77
C LYS A 11 26.28 9.67 -8.40
N ARG A 12 25.20 8.88 -8.36
CA ARG A 12 24.81 8.03 -7.21
C ARG A 12 26.00 7.17 -6.80
N ARG A 13 26.52 7.36 -5.58
CA ARG A 13 27.41 6.40 -4.91
C ARG A 13 26.55 5.31 -4.28
N GLN A 14 26.74 4.06 -4.70
CA GLN A 14 26.28 2.89 -3.96
C GLN A 14 27.05 2.80 -2.62
N PRO A 15 26.39 2.46 -1.51
CA PRO A 15 27.09 2.13 -0.28
C PRO A 15 27.77 0.76 -0.40
N GLN A 16 29.09 0.74 -0.19
CA GLN A 16 29.85 -0.49 0.05
C GLN A 16 29.33 -1.17 1.32
N GLN A 17 28.97 -2.44 1.22
CA GLN A 17 28.71 -3.30 2.38
C GLN A 17 30.01 -4.06 2.71
N ASP A 18 30.52 -3.83 3.91
CA ASP A 18 31.67 -4.53 4.46
C ASP A 18 31.28 -5.96 4.85
N ALA A 19 32.06 -6.93 4.35
CA ALA A 19 31.93 -8.34 4.63
C ALA A 19 32.45 -8.67 6.04
N ILE A 20 31.57 -9.13 6.93
CA ILE A 20 31.94 -9.71 8.23
C ILE A 20 32.09 -11.22 8.07
N GLY A 21 33.29 -11.71 8.36
CA GLY A 21 33.73 -13.09 8.19
C GLY A 21 33.02 -14.10 9.10
N ALA A 22 32.76 -15.28 8.52
CA ALA A 22 32.23 -16.45 9.18
C ALA A 22 33.30 -17.11 10.09
N ARG A 23 33.00 -17.27 11.39
CA ARG A 23 33.69 -18.23 12.26
C ARG A 23 32.87 -19.51 12.37
N ARG A 24 33.48 -20.63 11.94
CA ARG A 24 33.02 -22.00 12.19
C ARG A 24 33.24 -22.34 13.66
N GLY A 25 32.19 -22.80 14.33
CA GLY A 25 32.24 -23.40 15.66
C GLY A 25 31.41 -24.68 15.65
N THR A 26 32.09 -25.81 15.71
CA THR A 26 31.57 -27.17 15.83
C THR A 26 30.84 -27.37 17.16
N SER A 27 29.61 -27.89 17.14
CA SER A 27 28.95 -28.41 18.35
C SER A 27 28.69 -29.92 18.22
N THR A 28 29.11 -30.59 19.29
CA THR A 28 29.07 -32.02 19.55
C THR A 28 27.66 -32.50 19.90
N THR A 29 27.26 -33.61 19.27
CA THR A 29 26.08 -34.41 19.60
C THR A 29 26.27 -35.22 20.88
N THR A 30 25.39 -35.06 21.87
CA THR A 30 25.16 -36.03 22.93
C THR A 30 23.69 -36.40 22.98
N ALA A 31 23.43 -37.69 22.80
CA ALA A 31 22.12 -38.31 22.89
C ALA A 31 21.80 -38.66 24.35
N SER A 32 20.57 -38.39 24.78
CA SER A 32 19.99 -39.01 25.97
C SER A 32 18.48 -39.21 25.75
N SER A 33 18.07 -40.48 25.74
CA SER A 33 16.67 -40.91 25.86
C SER A 33 16.12 -40.60 27.26
N PRO A 34 14.79 -40.48 27.37
CA PRO A 34 14.12 -41.32 28.34
C PRO A 34 12.86 -41.99 27.79
N SER A 35 12.76 -43.29 28.07
CA SER A 35 11.53 -44.06 28.12
C SER A 35 10.67 -43.59 29.30
N LEU A 36 9.37 -43.35 29.10
CA LEU A 36 8.38 -43.70 30.12
C LEU A 36 6.96 -43.82 29.55
N ILE A 37 6.37 -44.94 29.95
CA ILE A 37 5.09 -45.52 29.60
C ILE A 37 3.96 -44.64 30.15
N ALA A 38 3.08 -44.15 29.28
CA ALA A 38 1.76 -43.66 29.65
C ALA A 38 0.69 -44.57 29.02
N ARG A 39 0.36 -45.68 29.70
CA ARG A 39 -0.85 -46.46 29.42
C ARG A 39 -2.04 -45.66 29.95
N CYS A 40 -2.65 -44.87 29.08
CA CYS A 40 -3.90 -44.20 29.37
C CYS A 40 -5.05 -45.24 29.34
N CYS A 41 -5.69 -45.44 30.49
CA CYS A 41 -6.91 -46.23 30.61
C CYS A 41 -8.06 -45.52 29.89
N ILE A 42 -8.32 -45.87 28.64
CA ILE A 42 -9.61 -45.59 27.99
C ILE A 42 -10.61 -46.59 28.56
N ARG A 43 -11.30 -46.21 29.65
CA ARG A 43 -12.55 -46.86 30.02
C ARG A 43 -13.57 -46.54 28.94
N ALA A 44 -14.12 -47.58 28.32
CA ALA A 44 -15.19 -47.46 27.35
C ALA A 44 -16.33 -46.63 27.96
N LEU A 45 -16.60 -45.45 27.37
CA LEU A 45 -17.82 -44.71 27.64
C LEU A 45 -18.99 -45.62 27.27
N THR A 46 -19.95 -45.76 28.18
CA THR A 46 -21.19 -46.46 27.87
C THR A 46 -21.86 -45.77 26.67
N PRO A 47 -22.62 -46.49 25.84
CA PRO A 47 -23.29 -45.92 24.67
C PRO A 47 -24.10 -44.65 25.00
N ALA A 48 -24.69 -44.59 26.19
CA ALA A 48 -25.41 -43.41 26.68
C ALA A 48 -24.52 -42.17 26.87
N ALA A 49 -23.30 -42.34 27.38
CA ALA A 49 -22.37 -41.23 27.57
C ALA A 49 -21.80 -40.72 26.23
N ALA A 50 -21.60 -41.61 25.26
CA ALA A 50 -21.20 -41.22 23.90
C ALA A 50 -22.30 -40.38 23.19
N VAL A 51 -23.57 -40.77 23.34
CA VAL A 51 -24.72 -40.01 22.79
C VAL A 51 -24.84 -38.64 23.47
N PHE A 52 -24.61 -38.56 24.78
CA PHE A 52 -24.67 -37.29 25.50
C PHE A 52 -23.55 -36.32 25.10
N VAL A 53 -22.31 -36.81 24.95
CA VAL A 53 -21.18 -36.01 24.46
C VAL A 53 -21.47 -35.54 23.03
N LEU A 54 -21.94 -36.41 22.14
CA LEU A 54 -22.30 -36.05 20.77
C LEU A 54 -23.41 -34.98 20.74
N TYR A 55 -24.44 -35.11 21.58
CA TYR A 55 -25.51 -34.12 21.70
C TYR A 55 -24.99 -32.75 22.18
N ILE A 56 -24.10 -32.72 23.17
CA ILE A 56 -23.45 -31.48 23.63
C ILE A 56 -22.60 -30.88 22.52
N THR A 57 -21.77 -31.68 21.83
CA THR A 57 -20.94 -31.20 20.73
C THR A 57 -21.79 -30.61 19.61
N VAL A 58 -22.88 -31.28 19.21
CA VAL A 58 -23.81 -30.76 18.18
C VAL A 58 -24.51 -29.49 18.66
N ARG A 59 -24.92 -29.40 19.94
CA ARG A 59 -25.55 -28.19 20.50
C ARG A 59 -24.56 -27.02 20.55
N VAL A 60 -23.33 -27.25 21.01
CA VAL A 60 -22.28 -26.23 21.03
C VAL A 60 -21.94 -25.79 19.60
N LEU A 61 -21.79 -26.72 18.66
CA LEU A 61 -21.55 -26.40 17.26
C LEU A 61 -22.74 -25.62 16.66
N THR A 62 -23.97 -25.98 16.99
CA THR A 62 -25.18 -25.25 16.54
C THR A 62 -25.25 -23.85 17.12
N VAL A 63 -24.84 -23.65 18.38
CA VAL A 63 -24.77 -22.33 19.01
C VAL A 63 -23.64 -21.51 18.41
N VAL A 64 -22.47 -22.11 18.15
CA VAL A 64 -21.34 -21.46 17.48
C VAL A 64 -21.67 -21.11 16.03
N LEU A 65 -22.46 -21.93 15.32
CA LEU A 65 -22.89 -21.65 13.95
C LEU A 65 -24.04 -20.63 13.89
N LYS A 66 -24.95 -20.63 14.87
CA LYS A 66 -26.06 -19.65 14.95
C LYS A 66 -25.63 -18.29 15.50
N ASN A 67 -24.64 -18.28 16.38
CA ASN A 67 -24.07 -17.07 16.98
C ASN A 67 -22.66 -16.77 16.45
N GLY A 68 -22.29 -17.39 15.32
CA GLY A 68 -21.01 -17.19 14.66
C GLY A 68 -20.84 -15.73 14.27
N HIS A 69 -20.00 -15.06 15.05
CA HIS A 69 -19.35 -13.77 14.84
C HIS A 69 -19.77 -12.94 13.60
N PRO A 70 -20.46 -11.79 13.77
CA PRO A 70 -20.53 -10.73 12.76
C PRO A 70 -19.21 -9.94 12.62
N LEU A 71 -18.07 -10.50 13.03
CA LEU A 71 -16.76 -9.83 12.97
C LEU A 71 -15.99 -10.11 11.68
N ALA A 72 -16.23 -11.23 11.00
CA ALA A 72 -15.58 -11.51 9.71
C ALA A 72 -16.08 -10.54 8.62
N ASP A 73 -17.39 -10.32 8.54
CA ASP A 73 -17.99 -9.42 7.55
C ASP A 73 -17.69 -7.92 7.81
N LYS A 74 -17.22 -7.55 9.00
CA LYS A 74 -16.86 -6.16 9.35
C LYS A 74 -15.40 -5.80 9.10
N ILE A 75 -14.52 -6.79 8.95
CA ILE A 75 -13.08 -6.54 8.68
C ILE A 75 -12.75 -6.87 7.22
N THR A 76 -13.51 -7.74 6.56
CA THR A 76 -13.50 -7.79 5.11
C THR A 76 -14.18 -6.52 4.61
N GLY A 77 -13.40 -5.49 4.27
CA GLY A 77 -13.85 -4.26 3.62
C GLY A 77 -14.46 -4.51 2.24
N ALA A 78 -15.49 -5.36 2.17
CA ALA A 78 -16.32 -5.52 1.01
C ALA A 78 -16.95 -4.15 0.76
N LEU A 79 -16.47 -3.51 -0.30
CA LEU A 79 -17.01 -2.25 -0.77
C LEU A 79 -18.54 -2.39 -0.83
N PRO A 80 -19.31 -1.50 -0.18
CA PRO A 80 -20.75 -1.60 -0.21
C PRO A 80 -21.20 -1.58 -1.68
N PRO A 81 -22.12 -2.48 -2.08
CA PRO A 81 -22.64 -2.48 -3.44
C PRO A 81 -23.16 -1.09 -3.76
N ALA A 82 -22.73 -0.53 -4.90
CA ALA A 82 -23.06 0.83 -5.30
C ALA A 82 -24.58 1.02 -5.25
N ALA A 83 -25.06 1.80 -4.27
CA ALA A 83 -26.47 2.09 -4.11
C ALA A 83 -26.92 3.01 -5.26
N GLY A 84 -27.44 2.42 -6.33
CA GLY A 84 -28.44 2.98 -7.25
C GLY A 84 -28.33 4.46 -7.63
N ALA A 85 -27.13 4.99 -7.89
CA ALA A 85 -26.99 6.31 -8.49
C ALA A 85 -27.58 6.23 -9.91
N SER A 86 -28.76 6.84 -10.10
CA SER A 86 -29.40 7.01 -11.39
C SER A 86 -28.57 7.97 -12.24
N VAL A 87 -27.51 7.45 -12.86
CA VAL A 87 -26.71 8.16 -13.85
C VAL A 87 -27.60 8.31 -15.09
N ARG A 88 -28.01 9.55 -15.37
CA ARG A 88 -28.78 9.88 -16.57
C ARG A 88 -28.04 9.35 -17.80
N GLY A 89 -28.70 8.46 -18.52
CA GLY A 89 -28.15 7.69 -19.63
C GLY A 89 -27.63 8.57 -20.77
N GLY A 90 -26.33 8.82 -20.76
CA GLY A 90 -25.56 9.01 -21.98
C GLY A 90 -25.27 7.65 -22.57
N SER A 91 -25.65 7.43 -23.84
CA SER A 91 -25.32 6.23 -24.62
C SER A 91 -23.79 6.04 -24.64
N VAL A 92 -23.27 5.20 -23.73
CA VAL A 92 -21.87 4.76 -23.76
C VAL A 92 -21.71 3.83 -24.95
N GLY A 93 -21.06 4.32 -26.00
CA GLY A 93 -20.80 3.55 -27.22
C GLY A 93 -20.09 2.24 -26.87
N THR A 94 -20.59 1.14 -27.43
CA THR A 94 -20.15 -0.26 -27.19
C THR A 94 -18.76 -0.59 -27.75
N GLY A 95 -17.92 0.41 -28.02
CA GLY A 95 -16.50 0.15 -28.24
C GLY A 95 -15.95 -0.39 -26.92
N LYS A 96 -15.44 -1.63 -26.91
CA LYS A 96 -14.75 -2.21 -25.75
C LYS A 96 -13.59 -1.29 -25.36
N ALA A 97 -13.86 -0.30 -24.52
CA ALA A 97 -12.86 0.62 -24.02
C ALA A 97 -11.84 -0.23 -23.25
N ARG A 98 -10.56 -0.07 -23.59
CA ARG A 98 -9.50 -0.67 -22.79
C ARG A 98 -9.64 -0.15 -21.37
N LEU A 99 -9.79 -1.06 -20.43
CA LEU A 99 -9.98 -0.76 -19.01
C LEU A 99 -8.70 -0.14 -18.41
N ILE A 100 -7.52 -0.59 -18.88
CA ILE A 100 -6.22 -0.08 -18.44
C ILE A 100 -5.38 0.34 -19.65
N ARG A 101 -4.87 1.56 -19.58
CA ARG A 101 -4.01 2.24 -20.56
C ARG A 101 -2.55 1.79 -20.41
N LYS A 102 -1.82 1.71 -21.53
CA LYS A 102 -0.43 1.20 -21.63
C LYS A 102 0.62 2.28 -21.89
N GLU A 103 0.18 3.52 -22.00
CA GLU A 103 0.99 4.65 -22.46
C GLU A 103 2.11 4.97 -21.47
N LEU A 104 1.95 4.58 -20.19
CA LEU A 104 2.88 4.89 -19.11
C LEU A 104 3.66 3.67 -18.57
N LEU A 105 3.62 2.51 -19.24
CA LEU A 105 4.27 1.27 -18.74
C LEU A 105 5.80 1.35 -18.57
N ASN A 106 6.45 2.39 -19.09
CA ASN A 106 7.89 2.60 -18.98
C ASN A 106 8.26 3.72 -18.00
N LYS A 107 7.30 4.21 -17.21
CA LYS A 107 7.46 5.31 -16.26
C LYS A 107 7.49 4.80 -14.84
N GLY A 108 8.32 5.44 -14.01
CA GLY A 108 8.28 5.27 -12.57
C GLY A 108 7.28 6.24 -11.94
N PRO A 109 6.75 5.91 -10.75
CA PRO A 109 5.82 6.78 -10.02
C PRO A 109 6.42 8.14 -9.68
N LEU A 110 7.74 8.19 -9.43
CA LEU A 110 8.44 9.42 -9.06
C LEU A 110 8.45 10.45 -10.19
N ASP A 111 8.89 10.03 -11.39
CA ASP A 111 8.94 10.91 -12.55
C ASP A 111 7.53 11.40 -12.92
N LEU A 112 6.52 10.55 -12.71
CA LEU A 112 5.14 10.89 -12.98
C LEU A 112 4.59 11.92 -11.98
N TRP A 113 4.85 11.73 -10.68
CA TRP A 113 4.50 12.68 -9.63
C TRP A 113 5.05 14.07 -9.95
N ASP A 114 6.35 14.15 -10.27
CA ASP A 114 7.02 15.40 -10.63
C ASP A 114 6.37 16.05 -11.86
N ALA A 115 6.14 15.27 -12.92
CA ALA A 115 5.57 15.77 -14.16
C ALA A 115 4.12 16.28 -14.02
N LEU A 116 3.32 15.66 -13.14
CA LEU A 116 1.97 16.12 -12.83
C LEU A 116 1.99 17.45 -12.05
N LEU A 117 2.84 17.54 -11.04
CA LEU A 117 3.03 18.76 -10.24
C LEU A 117 3.50 19.94 -11.08
N GLU A 118 4.56 19.75 -11.87
CA GLU A 118 5.10 20.81 -12.73
C GLU A 118 4.11 21.22 -13.82
N GLY A 119 3.30 20.28 -14.31
CA GLY A 119 2.22 20.54 -15.27
C GLY A 119 1.17 21.51 -14.72
N ALA A 120 0.98 21.53 -13.40
CA ALA A 120 0.00 22.35 -12.69
C ALA A 120 0.61 23.54 -11.92
N GLN A 121 1.93 23.74 -11.93
CA GLN A 121 2.62 24.78 -11.16
C GLN A 121 2.05 26.19 -11.40
N LYS A 122 1.73 26.55 -12.65
CA LYS A 122 1.15 27.87 -12.95
C LYS A 122 -0.25 28.03 -12.36
N GLU A 123 -1.05 26.96 -12.39
CA GLU A 123 -2.39 26.93 -11.78
C GLU A 123 -2.25 27.05 -10.26
N ALA A 124 -1.32 26.32 -9.64
CA ALA A 124 -1.07 26.37 -8.20
C ALA A 124 -0.75 27.78 -7.70
N VAL A 125 0.16 28.50 -8.36
CA VAL A 125 0.51 29.88 -8.01
C VAL A 125 -0.69 30.83 -8.15
N ALA A 126 -1.48 30.69 -9.21
CA ALA A 126 -2.67 31.52 -9.40
C ALA A 126 -3.75 31.21 -8.36
N ALA A 127 -3.91 29.94 -8.01
CA ALA A 127 -4.87 29.45 -7.03
C ALA A 127 -4.53 29.96 -5.62
N GLU A 128 -3.25 29.92 -5.23
CA GLU A 128 -2.73 30.51 -3.99
C GLU A 128 -3.01 32.02 -3.92
N ALA A 129 -2.71 32.77 -4.99
CA ALA A 129 -3.00 34.21 -5.05
C ALA A 129 -4.49 34.54 -4.91
N SER A 130 -5.38 33.61 -5.28
CA SER A 130 -6.84 33.73 -5.09
C SER A 130 -7.32 33.28 -3.70
N GLY A 131 -6.42 32.87 -2.81
CA GLY A 131 -6.73 32.33 -1.49
C GLY A 131 -7.38 30.94 -1.52
N ARG A 132 -7.22 30.19 -2.63
CA ARG A 132 -7.72 28.82 -2.81
C ARG A 132 -6.60 27.95 -3.36
N PRO A 133 -5.56 27.64 -2.55
CA PRO A 133 -4.41 26.89 -3.05
C PRO A 133 -4.82 25.51 -3.58
N LEU A 134 -4.12 25.02 -4.60
CA LEU A 134 -4.25 23.62 -5.00
C LEU A 134 -3.66 22.72 -3.92
N VAL A 135 -4.29 21.56 -3.70
CA VAL A 135 -3.89 20.62 -2.65
C VAL A 135 -3.22 19.37 -3.22
N ALA A 136 -2.09 18.99 -2.62
CA ALA A 136 -1.43 17.71 -2.84
C ALA A 136 -1.46 16.89 -1.54
N VAL A 137 -1.73 15.59 -1.64
CA VAL A 137 -1.79 14.69 -0.50
C VAL A 137 -0.86 13.50 -0.77
N GLU A 138 -0.01 13.18 0.19
CA GLU A 138 0.78 11.95 0.19
C GLU A 138 0.49 11.13 1.45
N VAL A 139 0.19 9.85 1.26
CA VAL A 139 -0.11 8.88 2.30
C VAL A 139 0.97 7.79 2.32
N GLY A 140 1.55 7.54 3.49
CA GLY A 140 2.67 6.62 3.67
C GLY A 140 4.03 7.29 3.46
N VAL A 141 4.23 8.46 4.08
CA VAL A 141 5.42 9.30 3.83
C VAL A 141 6.67 8.77 4.55
N HIS A 142 7.37 7.83 3.92
CA HIS A 142 8.66 7.36 4.43
C HIS A 142 9.75 8.47 4.46
N SER A 143 9.72 9.37 3.47
CA SER A 143 10.69 10.45 3.27
C SER A 143 9.96 11.71 2.81
N PRO A 144 10.34 12.92 3.27
CA PRO A 144 9.62 14.16 2.98
C PRO A 144 9.74 14.63 1.53
N LEU A 145 10.47 13.93 0.65
CA LEU A 145 10.90 14.44 -0.64
C LEU A 145 9.74 14.87 -1.55
N HIS A 146 8.71 14.05 -1.72
CA HIS A 146 7.58 14.38 -2.62
C HIS A 146 6.69 15.46 -2.04
N CYS A 147 6.43 15.37 -0.74
CA CYS A 147 5.76 16.44 -0.01
C CYS A 147 6.45 17.79 -0.16
N VAL A 148 7.75 17.84 0.09
CA VAL A 148 8.55 19.07 -0.05
C VAL A 148 8.54 19.56 -1.50
N HIS A 149 8.66 18.67 -2.49
CA HIS A 149 8.59 19.05 -3.89
C HIS A 149 7.23 19.68 -4.26
N ALA A 150 6.11 19.08 -3.83
CA ALA A 150 4.77 19.65 -4.05
C ALA A 150 4.64 21.05 -3.42
N ALA A 151 5.13 21.25 -2.20
CA ALA A 151 5.15 22.57 -1.57
C ALA A 151 6.01 23.59 -2.33
N GLN A 152 7.18 23.16 -2.84
CA GLN A 152 8.08 23.98 -3.66
C GLN A 152 7.44 24.46 -4.96
N VAL A 153 6.58 23.66 -5.57
CA VAL A 153 5.86 24.04 -6.80
C VAL A 153 4.51 24.73 -6.53
N GLY A 154 4.22 25.11 -5.27
CA GLY A 154 3.10 25.99 -4.92
C GLY A 154 1.86 25.32 -4.35
N PHE A 155 1.91 24.01 -4.06
CA PHE A 155 0.76 23.29 -3.50
C PHE A 155 0.70 23.41 -1.98
N GLN A 156 -0.50 23.53 -1.43
CA GLN A 156 -0.75 23.18 -0.03
C GLN A 156 -0.65 21.66 0.09
N THR A 157 0.30 21.17 0.88
CA THR A 157 0.69 19.76 0.86
C THR A 157 0.46 19.10 2.21
N HIS A 158 -0.29 17.99 2.21
CA HIS A 158 -0.63 17.22 3.39
C HIS A 158 0.08 15.86 3.36
N CYS A 159 0.80 15.53 4.44
CA CYS A 159 1.74 14.41 4.49
C CYS A 159 1.38 13.46 5.64
N PHE A 160 0.82 12.29 5.35
CA PHE A 160 0.40 11.33 6.36
C PHE A 160 1.48 10.26 6.59
N GLU A 161 2.01 10.21 7.81
CA GLU A 161 3.00 9.20 8.25
C GLU A 161 2.73 8.76 9.69
N PRO A 162 2.14 7.57 9.90
CA PRO A 162 1.82 7.07 11.24
C PRO A 162 3.05 6.69 12.09
N SER A 163 4.16 6.28 11.46
CA SER A 163 5.38 5.83 12.16
C SER A 163 6.05 7.00 12.89
N PRO A 164 6.18 6.98 14.23
CA PRO A 164 6.84 8.05 14.97
C PRO A 164 8.27 8.32 14.50
N LYS A 165 9.00 7.26 14.10
CA LYS A 165 10.38 7.40 13.62
C LYS A 165 10.44 8.03 12.23
N SER A 166 9.57 7.62 11.30
CA SER A 166 9.51 8.18 9.95
C SER A 166 8.92 9.60 10.00
N TYR A 167 7.89 9.84 10.80
CA TYR A 167 7.32 11.16 11.07
C TYR A 167 8.35 12.13 11.62
N LYS A 168 9.10 11.73 12.67
CA LYS A 168 10.19 12.55 13.20
C LYS A 168 11.23 12.89 12.12
N ARG A 169 11.58 11.93 11.25
CA ARG A 169 12.50 12.17 10.13
C ARG A 169 11.90 13.11 9.09
N MET A 170 10.62 12.99 8.78
CA MET A 170 9.90 13.87 7.87
C MET A 170 9.88 15.32 8.40
N VAL A 171 9.66 15.51 9.70
CA VAL A 171 9.54 16.84 10.31
C VAL A 171 10.90 17.45 10.64
N GLU A 172 11.77 16.70 11.32
CA GLU A 172 13.02 17.19 11.93
C GLU A 172 14.29 16.72 11.19
N GLY A 173 14.17 15.77 10.27
CA GLY A 173 15.31 15.23 9.53
C GLY A 173 15.87 16.24 8.54
N LYS A 174 17.07 15.95 8.03
CA LYS A 174 17.71 16.76 6.99
C LYS A 174 16.83 16.84 5.75
N GLY A 175 16.48 18.06 5.34
CA GLY A 175 15.55 18.29 4.22
C GLY A 175 14.08 18.01 4.58
N GLY A 176 13.77 17.81 5.86
CA GLY A 176 12.41 17.71 6.36
C GLY A 176 11.72 19.07 6.48
N VAL A 177 10.51 19.06 7.02
CA VAL A 177 9.61 20.24 7.11
C VAL A 177 10.28 21.41 7.84
N ASN A 178 10.98 21.16 8.95
CA ASN A 178 11.60 22.21 9.75
C ASN A 178 12.83 22.85 9.10
N GLU A 179 13.45 22.18 8.14
CA GLU A 179 14.62 22.66 7.40
C GLU A 179 14.23 23.45 6.13
N GLN A 180 12.93 23.54 5.81
CA GLN A 180 12.47 24.26 4.62
C GLN A 180 12.41 25.79 4.86
N PRO A 181 12.57 26.59 3.79
CA PRO A 181 12.30 28.02 3.84
C PRO A 181 10.89 28.34 4.37
N PRO A 182 10.66 29.50 5.02
CA PRO A 182 9.38 29.82 5.67
C PRO A 182 8.14 29.71 4.76
N ASP A 183 8.26 30.12 3.51
CA ASP A 183 7.19 30.05 2.50
C ASP A 183 6.84 28.61 2.12
N ILE A 184 7.84 27.75 1.94
CA ILE A 184 7.63 26.32 1.67
C ILE A 184 7.10 25.60 2.90
N LYS A 185 7.66 25.91 4.08
CA LYS A 185 7.23 25.33 5.36
C LYS A 185 5.77 25.63 5.66
N ALA A 186 5.29 26.85 5.37
CA ALA A 186 3.90 27.24 5.58
C ALA A 186 2.89 26.41 4.76
N ARG A 187 3.34 25.80 3.66
CA ARG A 187 2.54 24.93 2.79
C ARG A 187 2.59 23.45 3.18
N LEU A 188 3.44 23.06 4.12
CA LEU A 188 3.61 21.66 4.54
C LEU A 188 2.82 21.39 5.82
N VAL A 189 1.88 20.45 5.76
CA VAL A 189 1.04 20.02 6.88
C VAL A 189 1.31 18.53 7.16
N PRO A 190 2.20 18.22 8.11
CA PRO A 190 2.46 16.84 8.50
C PRO A 190 1.34 16.31 9.41
N HIS A 191 0.92 15.06 9.19
CA HIS A 191 -0.08 14.33 9.98
C HIS A 191 0.54 13.03 10.50
N GLN A 192 0.52 12.82 11.82
CA GLN A 192 1.04 11.59 12.43
C GLN A 192 -0.10 10.57 12.65
N GLU A 193 -0.78 10.23 11.56
CA GLU A 193 -1.97 9.39 11.57
C GLU A 193 -1.92 8.44 10.38
N ALA A 194 -2.54 7.27 10.51
CA ALA A 194 -2.70 6.35 9.39
C ALA A 194 -3.95 6.75 8.58
N ALA A 195 -3.87 6.79 7.25
CA ALA A 195 -5.10 6.83 6.47
C ALA A 195 -5.83 5.48 6.58
N GLY A 196 -7.16 5.49 6.66
CA GLY A 196 -7.93 4.27 6.82
C GLY A 196 -9.41 4.41 6.45
N PRO A 197 -10.23 3.37 6.74
CA PRO A 197 -11.65 3.34 6.38
C PRO A 197 -12.53 4.24 7.24
N GLU A 198 -12.10 4.54 8.48
CA GLU A 198 -12.85 5.30 9.47
C GLU A 198 -11.90 6.26 10.20
N SER A 199 -12.38 7.44 10.59
CA SER A 199 -11.63 8.38 11.42
C SER A 199 -11.68 7.99 12.90
N GLY A 200 -10.58 8.23 13.63
CA GLY A 200 -10.48 8.04 15.08
C GLY A 200 -10.40 6.59 15.56
N LYS A 201 -10.28 5.59 14.66
CA LYS A 201 -9.96 4.23 15.08
C LYS A 201 -8.51 4.14 15.48
N ILE A 202 -8.21 3.20 16.36
CA ILE A 202 -6.84 2.87 16.74
C ILE A 202 -6.49 1.57 16.04
N LEU A 203 -5.38 1.56 15.30
CA LEU A 203 -4.85 0.37 14.64
C LEU A 203 -3.47 0.01 15.20
N PRO A 204 -3.14 -1.29 15.33
CA PRO A 204 -1.78 -1.71 15.57
C PRO A 204 -0.92 -1.38 14.35
N PHE A 205 0.30 -0.91 14.59
CA PHE A 205 1.24 -0.49 13.55
C PHE A 205 2.67 -0.89 13.90
N HIS A 206 3.35 -1.55 12.97
CA HIS A 206 4.75 -1.90 13.08
C HIS A 206 5.63 -0.68 12.78
N SER A 207 6.30 -0.13 13.79
CA SER A 207 7.15 1.06 13.68
C SER A 207 8.65 0.70 13.75
N THR A 208 9.20 0.21 12.65
CA THR A 208 10.64 0.01 12.47
C THR A 208 11.37 1.35 12.23
N GLY A 209 10.70 2.32 11.61
CA GLY A 209 11.28 3.56 11.09
C GLY A 209 11.93 3.37 9.72
N GLY A 210 11.44 2.42 8.94
CA GLY A 210 12.04 1.95 7.69
C GLY A 210 10.98 1.64 6.64
N THR A 211 11.39 0.98 5.56
CA THR A 211 10.48 0.47 4.52
C THR A 211 9.64 -0.72 5.00
N GLY A 212 9.89 -1.24 6.20
CA GLY A 212 9.10 -2.31 6.81
C GLY A 212 7.96 -1.80 7.70
N ASP A 213 7.69 -0.49 7.71
CA ASP A 213 6.61 0.08 8.50
C ASP A 213 5.25 -0.21 7.84
N HIS A 214 4.29 -0.75 8.59
CA HIS A 214 2.98 -1.16 8.06
C HIS A 214 1.93 -1.36 9.17
N ILE A 215 0.66 -1.36 8.79
CA ILE A 215 -0.49 -1.61 9.68
C ILE A 215 -0.64 -3.12 9.97
N GLY A 216 -1.14 -3.49 11.15
CA GLY A 216 -1.56 -4.86 11.46
C GLY A 216 -0.52 -5.69 12.22
N GLU A 217 -0.67 -7.01 12.16
CA GLU A 217 0.16 -8.01 12.83
C GLU A 217 0.80 -8.95 11.78
N TYR A 218 1.42 -8.35 10.78
CA TYR A 218 1.95 -9.09 9.63
C TYR A 218 3.49 -9.06 9.64
N ASP A 219 4.10 -10.11 9.11
CA ASP A 219 5.52 -10.11 8.80
C ASP A 219 5.66 -9.90 7.29
N MET A 220 5.84 -8.64 6.87
CA MET A 220 5.93 -8.25 5.46
C MET A 220 7.16 -8.84 4.76
N TRP A 221 8.21 -9.20 5.50
CA TRP A 221 9.36 -9.91 4.93
C TRP A 221 9.02 -11.37 4.66
N ARG A 222 8.18 -11.98 5.49
CA ARG A 222 7.76 -13.37 5.35
C ARG A 222 6.43 -13.55 4.60
N MET A 223 5.73 -12.45 4.31
CA MET A 223 4.36 -12.43 3.78
C MET A 223 3.41 -13.36 4.51
N GLU A 224 3.46 -13.31 5.84
CA GLU A 224 2.71 -14.20 6.72
C GLU A 224 2.08 -13.39 7.86
N LYS A 225 0.85 -13.74 8.23
CA LYS A 225 0.25 -13.24 9.48
C LYS A 225 0.98 -13.87 10.65
N ARG A 226 1.36 -13.06 11.63
CA ARG A 226 2.17 -13.53 12.76
C ARG A 226 1.60 -13.00 14.06
N ASN A 227 1.03 -13.90 14.87
CA ASN A 227 0.56 -13.54 16.20
C ASN A 227 1.76 -13.09 17.05
N VAL A 228 1.70 -11.87 17.59
CA VAL A 228 2.74 -11.31 18.46
C VAL A 228 2.27 -11.41 19.92
N PRO A 229 3.14 -11.82 20.87
CA PRO A 229 4.55 -12.17 20.74
C PRO A 229 4.79 -13.60 20.22
N VAL A 230 5.89 -13.78 19.47
CA VAL A 230 6.32 -15.10 19.00
C VAL A 230 7.29 -15.69 20.00
N GLU A 231 6.90 -16.77 20.67
CA GLU A 231 7.75 -17.47 21.61
C GLU A 231 9.02 -17.98 20.91
N GLY A 232 10.19 -17.73 21.52
CA GLY A 232 11.48 -18.09 20.95
C GLY A 232 11.99 -17.17 19.83
N GLU A 233 11.34 -16.04 19.56
CA GLU A 233 11.85 -15.05 18.59
C GLU A 233 13.23 -14.52 19.01
N SER A 234 14.18 -14.54 18.08
CA SER A 234 15.53 -14.04 18.36
C SER A 234 15.50 -12.53 18.61
N ALA A 235 16.44 -12.02 19.41
CA ALA A 235 16.57 -10.58 19.63
C ALA A 235 16.80 -9.80 18.32
N LEU A 236 17.42 -10.43 17.33
CA LEU A 236 17.63 -9.85 16.00
C LEU A 236 16.31 -9.73 15.23
N ASP A 237 15.48 -10.77 15.24
CA ASP A 237 14.16 -10.75 14.58
C ASP A 237 13.23 -9.73 15.23
N LYS A 238 13.22 -9.67 16.58
CA LYS A 238 12.50 -8.63 17.32
C LYS A 238 12.97 -7.23 16.95
N LYS A 239 14.29 -7.02 16.79
CA LYS A 239 14.85 -5.73 16.35
C LYS A 239 14.46 -5.38 14.91
N LYS A 240 14.46 -6.36 13.99
CA LYS A 240 14.06 -6.17 12.58
C LYS A 240 12.58 -5.79 12.47
N ARG A 241 11.72 -6.45 13.26
CA ARG A 241 10.26 -6.24 13.27
C ARG A 241 9.82 -4.90 13.87
N GLY A 242 10.65 -4.32 14.74
CA GLY A 242 10.31 -3.10 15.45
C GLY A 242 9.25 -3.33 16.53
N GLU A 243 8.77 -2.22 17.08
CA GLU A 243 7.71 -2.21 18.08
C GLU A 243 6.36 -2.09 17.39
N ILE A 244 5.34 -2.79 17.92
CA ILE A 244 3.95 -2.52 17.56
C ILE A 244 3.48 -1.39 18.45
N ILE A 245 3.02 -0.32 17.83
CA ILE A 245 2.42 0.84 18.48
C ILE A 245 0.96 0.97 18.05
N GLU A 246 0.21 1.76 18.79
CA GLU A 246 -1.16 2.13 18.44
C GLU A 246 -1.15 3.49 17.73
N VAL A 247 -1.75 3.56 16.55
CA VAL A 247 -1.85 4.80 15.77
C VAL A 247 -3.31 5.12 15.46
N PRO A 248 -3.72 6.39 15.57
CA PRO A 248 -5.05 6.80 15.16
C PRO A 248 -5.18 6.77 13.63
N THR A 249 -6.39 6.56 13.16
CA THR A 249 -6.72 6.61 11.74
C THR A 249 -7.46 7.89 11.35
N MET A 250 -7.26 8.32 10.12
CA MET A 250 -8.01 9.38 9.44
C MET A 250 -8.69 8.81 8.20
N ARG A 251 -10.00 8.96 8.09
CA ARG A 251 -10.71 8.67 6.84
C ARG A 251 -10.47 9.82 5.87
N LEU A 252 -9.96 9.50 4.68
CA LEU A 252 -9.58 10.54 3.73
C LEU A 252 -10.78 11.34 3.19
N ASP A 253 -11.96 10.74 3.04
CA ASP A 253 -13.18 11.50 2.71
C ASP A 253 -13.49 12.56 3.78
N ASP A 254 -13.36 12.23 5.07
CA ASP A 254 -13.61 13.18 6.16
C ASP A 254 -12.59 14.33 6.12
N PHE A 255 -11.31 14.01 5.90
CA PHE A 255 -10.24 15.00 5.73
C PHE A 255 -10.49 15.93 4.53
N ILE A 256 -10.80 15.38 3.36
CA ILE A 256 -11.05 16.17 2.14
C ILE A 256 -12.26 17.09 2.34
N GLN A 257 -13.31 16.61 2.98
CA GLN A 257 -14.51 17.42 3.21
C GLN A 257 -14.29 18.55 4.22
N ASN A 258 -13.56 18.28 5.30
CA ASN A 258 -13.48 19.18 6.46
C ASN A 258 -12.25 20.09 6.43
N ASP A 259 -11.12 19.61 5.93
CA ASP A 259 -9.83 20.30 6.06
C ASP A 259 -9.31 20.86 4.72
N VAL A 260 -9.73 20.29 3.60
CA VAL A 260 -9.33 20.79 2.27
C VAL A 260 -10.29 21.88 1.81
N LYS A 261 -9.78 23.12 1.74
CA LYS A 261 -10.58 24.28 1.30
C LYS A 261 -11.10 24.07 -0.13
N GLY A 262 -12.42 23.97 -0.27
CA GLY A 262 -13.09 23.74 -1.54
C GLY A 262 -13.32 22.26 -1.86
N GLY A 263 -12.86 21.33 -1.01
CA GLY A 263 -13.13 19.89 -1.14
C GLY A 263 -12.51 19.24 -2.37
N GLU A 264 -11.45 19.83 -2.94
CA GLU A 264 -10.76 19.30 -4.12
C GLU A 264 -9.27 19.06 -3.85
N VAL A 265 -8.82 17.85 -4.15
CA VAL A 265 -7.41 17.45 -4.14
C VAL A 265 -6.93 17.37 -5.59
N HIS A 266 -5.84 18.07 -5.89
CA HIS A 266 -5.28 18.02 -7.24
C HIS A 266 -4.58 16.68 -7.48
N ILE A 267 -3.78 16.22 -6.53
CA ILE A 267 -3.07 14.94 -6.62
C ILE A 267 -3.02 14.24 -5.26
N LEU A 268 -3.35 12.95 -5.26
CA LEU A 268 -3.24 12.05 -4.12
C LEU A 268 -2.25 10.94 -4.47
N LYS A 269 -1.25 10.70 -3.62
CA LYS A 269 -0.40 9.50 -3.68
C LYS A 269 -0.67 8.60 -2.48
N VAL A 270 -0.86 7.31 -2.71
CA VAL A 270 -1.04 6.29 -1.66
C VAL A 270 -0.01 5.17 -1.81
N ASP A 271 0.85 5.00 -0.82
CA ASP A 271 1.92 4.01 -0.81
C ASP A 271 2.05 3.47 0.62
N THR A 272 1.27 2.44 0.95
CA THR A 272 1.10 1.96 2.34
C THR A 272 1.33 0.47 2.49
N GLN A 273 2.16 -0.08 1.60
CA GLN A 273 2.68 -1.44 1.70
C GLN A 273 1.55 -2.49 1.77
N GLY A 274 0.51 -2.34 0.95
CA GLY A 274 -0.59 -3.30 0.89
C GLY A 274 -1.84 -2.90 1.69
N PHE A 275 -1.81 -1.81 2.46
CA PHE A 275 -2.99 -1.32 3.18
C PHE A 275 -3.91 -0.45 2.31
N GLU A 276 -3.62 -0.31 1.02
CA GLU A 276 -4.39 0.53 0.10
C GLU A 276 -5.88 0.14 0.03
N PRO A 277 -6.31 -1.13 0.00
CA PRO A 277 -7.73 -1.47 -0.07
C PRO A 277 -8.56 -0.84 1.06
N SER A 278 -8.01 -0.82 2.28
CA SER A 278 -8.64 -0.21 3.45
C SER A 278 -8.73 1.32 3.30
N ILE A 279 -7.68 1.96 2.78
CA ILE A 279 -7.66 3.40 2.51
C ILE A 279 -8.71 3.77 1.45
N PHE A 280 -8.77 3.01 0.35
CA PHE A 280 -9.74 3.26 -0.72
C PHE A 280 -11.19 3.03 -0.27
N SER A 281 -11.44 2.12 0.68
CA SER A 281 -12.77 2.00 1.28
C SER A 281 -13.19 3.22 2.11
N GLY A 282 -12.23 4.01 2.61
CA GLY A 282 -12.45 5.31 3.25
C GLY A 282 -12.40 6.51 2.30
N LEU A 283 -12.24 6.28 0.99
CA LEU A 283 -12.12 7.30 -0.07
C LEU A 283 -13.28 7.23 -1.08
N THR A 284 -14.33 6.47 -0.78
CA THR A 284 -15.37 6.16 -1.77
C THR A 284 -16.16 7.39 -2.22
N ASP A 285 -16.38 8.36 -1.33
CA ASP A 285 -17.18 9.54 -1.66
C ASP A 285 -16.39 10.46 -2.58
N SER A 286 -15.12 10.74 -2.24
CA SER A 286 -14.22 11.60 -3.03
C SER A 286 -13.90 11.01 -4.40
N VAL A 287 -13.79 9.68 -4.51
CA VAL A 287 -13.65 8.99 -5.79
C VAL A 287 -14.91 9.21 -6.64
N ARG A 288 -16.11 8.94 -6.09
CA ARG A 288 -17.38 9.06 -6.84
C ARG A 288 -17.71 10.50 -7.24
N SER A 289 -17.38 11.48 -6.40
CA SER A 289 -17.60 12.91 -6.67
C SER A 289 -16.53 13.54 -7.56
N HIS A 290 -15.48 12.78 -7.93
CA HIS A 290 -14.31 13.28 -8.66
C HIS A 290 -13.60 14.45 -7.95
N SER A 291 -13.65 14.45 -6.61
CA SER A 291 -12.94 15.43 -5.77
C SER A 291 -11.42 15.31 -5.86
N ILE A 292 -10.88 14.32 -6.60
CA ILE A 292 -9.45 14.08 -6.76
C ILE A 292 -9.12 13.99 -8.23
N ARG A 293 -8.29 14.89 -8.76
CA ARG A 293 -7.99 14.92 -10.21
C ARG A 293 -7.08 13.77 -10.64
N TYR A 294 -6.05 13.50 -9.85
CA TYR A 294 -5.09 12.43 -10.08
C TYR A 294 -4.88 11.60 -8.81
N ILE A 295 -4.97 10.27 -8.94
CA ILE A 295 -4.66 9.34 -7.85
C ILE A 295 -3.52 8.45 -8.31
N ILE A 296 -2.37 8.52 -7.64
CA ILE A 296 -1.25 7.59 -7.81
C ILE A 296 -1.28 6.62 -6.64
N PHE A 297 -1.13 5.33 -6.91
CA PHE A 297 -1.04 4.35 -5.83
C PHE A 297 -0.20 3.14 -6.19
N GLU A 298 0.44 2.57 -5.17
CA GLU A 298 1.12 1.28 -5.26
C GLU A 298 0.06 0.18 -5.44
N PHE A 299 0.21 -0.63 -6.48
CA PHE A 299 -0.58 -1.81 -6.73
C PHE A 299 0.27 -3.06 -6.49
N TRP A 300 0.21 -3.53 -5.24
CA TRP A 300 0.93 -4.70 -4.77
C TRP A 300 -0.04 -5.83 -4.34
N PRO A 301 -0.53 -6.66 -5.28
CA PRO A 301 -1.58 -7.63 -5.01
C PRO A 301 -1.31 -8.59 -3.85
N ARG A 302 -0.06 -9.03 -3.69
CA ARG A 302 0.31 -9.94 -2.61
C ARG A 302 0.26 -9.27 -1.24
N GLY A 303 0.74 -8.03 -1.14
CA GLY A 303 0.61 -7.21 0.08
C GLY A 303 -0.85 -6.94 0.42
N MET A 304 -1.64 -6.55 -0.58
CA MET A 304 -3.06 -6.31 -0.43
C MET A 304 -3.83 -7.54 0.09
N ASP A 305 -3.58 -8.72 -0.50
CA ASP A 305 -4.19 -9.97 -0.05
C ASP A 305 -3.77 -10.36 1.37
N LEU A 306 -2.48 -10.16 1.71
CA LEU A 306 -1.98 -10.42 3.05
C LEU A 306 -2.69 -9.54 4.08
N MET A 307 -2.74 -8.24 3.83
CA MET A 307 -3.31 -7.26 4.75
C MET A 307 -4.82 -7.40 4.91
N ALA A 308 -5.51 -7.83 3.85
CA ALA A 308 -6.94 -8.11 3.86
C ALA A 308 -7.30 -9.53 4.34
N ASP A 309 -6.34 -10.36 4.76
CA ASP A 309 -6.55 -11.78 5.11
C ASP A 309 -7.24 -12.58 3.97
N THR A 310 -6.96 -12.22 2.71
CA THR A 310 -7.55 -12.82 1.50
C THR A 310 -6.48 -13.45 0.61
N LYS A 311 -5.64 -14.30 1.21
CA LYS A 311 -4.49 -14.92 0.54
C LYS A 311 -4.84 -15.50 -0.84
N ASP A 312 -4.10 -15.05 -1.85
CA ASP A 312 -4.22 -15.47 -3.25
C ASP A 312 -5.65 -15.28 -3.82
N MET A 313 -6.42 -14.33 -3.29
CA MET A 313 -7.73 -13.96 -3.83
C MET A 313 -7.66 -12.78 -4.79
N CYS A 314 -6.51 -12.10 -4.88
CA CYS A 314 -6.29 -10.96 -5.74
C CYS A 314 -7.23 -9.78 -5.43
N SER A 315 -7.53 -9.58 -4.14
CA SER A 315 -8.45 -8.56 -3.60
C SER A 315 -8.17 -7.14 -4.08
N GLY A 316 -6.91 -6.81 -4.38
CA GLY A 316 -6.49 -5.51 -4.89
C GLY A 316 -7.25 -5.06 -6.15
N HIS A 317 -7.69 -5.99 -7.02
CA HIS A 317 -8.40 -5.63 -8.26
C HIS A 317 -9.65 -4.76 -8.01
N LYS A 318 -10.27 -4.87 -6.82
CA LYS A 318 -11.45 -4.10 -6.44
C LYS A 318 -11.21 -2.60 -6.37
N ILE A 319 -9.97 -2.16 -6.11
CA ILE A 319 -9.59 -0.73 -6.20
C ILE A 319 -9.71 -0.28 -7.66
N LEU A 320 -9.21 -1.09 -8.58
CA LEU A 320 -9.25 -0.79 -10.02
C LEU A 320 -10.70 -0.73 -10.52
N ASP A 321 -11.53 -1.68 -10.09
CA ASP A 321 -12.96 -1.71 -10.42
C ASP A 321 -13.67 -0.45 -9.90
N MET A 322 -13.46 -0.08 -8.63
CA MET A 322 -14.03 1.13 -8.05
C MET A 322 -13.69 2.38 -8.86
N LEU A 323 -12.43 2.53 -9.27
CA LEU A 323 -11.98 3.69 -10.04
C LEU A 323 -12.57 3.71 -11.45
N ILE A 324 -12.62 2.56 -12.13
CA ILE A 324 -13.23 2.42 -13.47
C ILE A 324 -14.74 2.70 -13.40
N GLU A 325 -15.44 2.17 -12.40
CA GLU A 325 -16.87 2.41 -12.18
C GLU A 325 -17.18 3.87 -11.90
N ALA A 326 -16.29 4.57 -11.19
CA ALA A 326 -16.35 6.01 -11.02
C ALA A 326 -15.94 6.79 -12.28
N GLY A 327 -15.52 6.13 -13.36
CA GLY A 327 -15.19 6.75 -14.64
C GLY A 327 -13.74 7.25 -14.77
N TYR A 328 -12.86 6.95 -13.81
CA TYR A 328 -11.45 7.29 -13.94
C TYR A 328 -10.82 6.50 -15.09
N GLU A 329 -9.93 7.16 -15.84
CA GLU A 329 -9.03 6.46 -16.76
C GLU A 329 -7.82 5.93 -15.99
N LEU A 330 -7.58 4.62 -16.06
CA LEU A 330 -6.44 3.98 -15.40
C LEU A 330 -5.26 3.81 -16.35
N TYR A 331 -4.07 4.20 -15.89
CA TYR A 331 -2.80 3.97 -16.57
C TYR A 331 -1.88 3.17 -15.66
N ALA A 332 -1.50 1.97 -16.10
CA ALA A 332 -0.50 1.17 -15.38
C ALA A 332 0.91 1.70 -15.66
N LEU A 333 1.76 1.73 -14.63
CA LEU A 333 3.16 2.15 -14.73
C LEU A 333 4.08 0.94 -14.98
N GLY A 334 5.40 1.13 -14.83
CA GLY A 334 6.36 0.03 -14.87
C GLY A 334 6.05 -1.04 -13.82
N ILE A 335 6.31 -2.30 -14.17
CA ILE A 335 6.41 -3.35 -13.15
C ILE A 335 7.71 -3.14 -12.36
N GLU A 336 7.60 -3.27 -11.05
CA GLU A 336 8.69 -3.18 -10.10
C GLU A 336 8.85 -4.49 -9.32
N SER A 337 9.99 -4.60 -8.64
CA SER A 337 10.37 -5.80 -7.89
C SER A 337 11.45 -5.45 -6.87
N HIS A 338 11.52 -6.23 -5.80
CA HIS A 338 12.57 -6.06 -4.81
C HIS A 338 13.96 -6.36 -5.42
N PRO A 339 15.06 -5.71 -4.98
CA PRO A 339 16.42 -5.98 -5.47
C PRO A 339 16.92 -7.43 -5.41
N LYS A 340 16.25 -8.27 -4.61
CA LYS A 340 16.55 -9.71 -4.48
C LYS A 340 15.58 -10.60 -5.27
N ALA A 341 14.68 -10.02 -6.06
CA ALA A 341 13.78 -10.77 -6.90
C ALA A 341 14.56 -11.56 -7.97
N PRO A 342 14.14 -12.78 -8.32
CA PRO A 342 14.74 -13.51 -9.45
C PRO A 342 14.66 -12.71 -10.75
N LEU A 343 13.58 -11.96 -10.92
CA LEU A 343 13.37 -11.03 -12.03
C LEU A 343 13.52 -9.59 -11.52
N TYR A 344 14.76 -9.15 -11.26
CA TYR A 344 15.02 -7.79 -10.81
C TYR A 344 15.55 -6.89 -11.93
N GLY A 345 14.80 -5.84 -12.23
CA GLY A 345 15.18 -4.78 -13.16
C GLY A 345 15.48 -5.25 -14.59
N GLY A 346 16.05 -4.34 -15.39
CA GLY A 346 16.60 -4.67 -16.70
C GLY A 346 15.56 -5.03 -17.77
N ALA A 347 16.02 -5.73 -18.80
CA ALA A 347 15.22 -6.05 -19.99
C ALA A 347 14.22 -7.20 -19.74
N ASP A 348 14.55 -8.13 -18.84
CA ASP A 348 13.70 -9.28 -18.56
C ASP A 348 12.42 -8.87 -17.82
N LEU A 349 12.53 -8.04 -16.78
CA LEU A 349 11.38 -7.51 -16.06
C LEU A 349 10.47 -6.69 -16.99
N LYS A 350 11.07 -5.86 -17.87
CA LYS A 350 10.33 -5.10 -18.89
C LYS A 350 9.60 -6.00 -19.88
N ARG A 351 10.24 -7.09 -20.32
CA ARG A 351 9.64 -8.05 -21.25
C ARG A 351 8.45 -8.77 -20.61
N GLU A 352 8.55 -9.16 -19.35
CA GLU A 352 7.40 -9.73 -18.64
C GLU A 352 6.30 -8.67 -18.45
N GLY A 353 6.65 -7.45 -18.05
CA GLY A 353 5.72 -6.33 -17.93
C GLY A 353 4.95 -6.01 -19.22
N ALA A 354 5.51 -6.31 -20.40
CA ALA A 354 4.82 -6.15 -21.68
C ALA A 354 3.71 -7.20 -21.93
N LYS A 355 3.68 -8.30 -21.18
CA LYS A 355 2.69 -9.39 -21.29
C LYS A 355 1.45 -9.18 -20.42
N ARG A 356 1.38 -8.06 -19.68
CA ARG A 356 0.26 -7.74 -18.78
C ARG A 356 -1.09 -7.79 -19.52
N PRO A 357 -2.14 -8.44 -18.96
CA PRO A 357 -3.42 -8.61 -19.63
C PRO A 357 -4.33 -7.38 -19.44
N LEU A 358 -3.89 -6.22 -19.94
CA LEU A 358 -4.54 -4.90 -19.77
C LEU A 358 -5.97 -4.81 -20.33
N ASP A 359 -6.36 -5.75 -21.19
CA ASP A 359 -7.65 -5.80 -21.88
C ASP A 359 -8.55 -6.96 -21.42
N LYS A 360 -8.11 -7.76 -20.43
CA LYS A 360 -8.85 -8.95 -19.95
C LYS A 360 -9.59 -8.74 -18.62
N GLY A 361 -9.71 -7.50 -18.17
CA GLY A 361 -10.29 -7.18 -16.86
C GLY A 361 -9.24 -6.97 -15.78
N THR A 362 -9.66 -6.30 -14.71
CA THR A 362 -8.85 -5.95 -13.53
C THR A 362 -8.41 -7.18 -12.74
N GLU A 363 -9.31 -8.17 -12.57
CA GLU A 363 -8.97 -9.43 -11.90
C GLU A 363 -7.88 -10.18 -12.66
N ALA A 364 -8.01 -10.32 -14.00
CA ALA A 364 -6.98 -10.96 -14.81
C ALA A 364 -5.63 -10.21 -14.73
N TYR A 365 -5.66 -8.88 -14.71
CA TYR A 365 -4.47 -8.05 -14.51
C TYR A 365 -3.80 -8.31 -13.16
N CYS A 366 -4.58 -8.43 -12.09
CA CYS A 366 -4.06 -8.68 -10.76
C CYS A 366 -3.56 -10.14 -10.59
N ARG A 367 -4.27 -11.13 -11.14
CA ARG A 367 -3.86 -12.54 -11.17
C ARG A 367 -2.51 -12.73 -11.86
N TRP A 368 -2.23 -11.93 -12.88
CA TRP A 368 -0.93 -11.94 -13.56
C TRP A 368 0.27 -11.72 -12.63
N PHE A 369 0.13 -10.94 -11.55
CA PHE A 369 1.20 -10.79 -10.54
C PHE A 369 1.49 -12.09 -9.79
N PHE A 370 0.45 -12.87 -9.48
CA PHE A 370 0.65 -14.19 -8.87
C PHE A 370 1.24 -15.19 -9.88
N ASP A 371 0.89 -15.08 -11.15
CA ASP A 371 1.43 -15.93 -12.22
C ASP A 371 2.94 -15.71 -12.40
N ILE A 372 3.38 -14.44 -12.44
CA ILE A 372 4.81 -14.11 -12.56
C ILE A 372 5.59 -14.55 -11.30
N GLU A 373 5.01 -14.47 -10.10
CA GLU A 373 5.64 -15.02 -8.89
C GLU A 373 5.81 -16.54 -8.95
N ARG A 374 4.83 -17.27 -9.48
CA ARG A 374 4.94 -18.73 -9.66
C ARG A 374 5.98 -19.09 -10.73
N GLN A 375 6.10 -18.27 -11.77
CA GLN A 375 7.10 -18.48 -12.84
C GLN A 375 8.52 -18.15 -12.38
N TYR A 376 8.67 -17.16 -11.51
CA TYR A 376 9.95 -16.68 -11.00
C TYR A 376 9.96 -16.74 -9.46
N PRO A 377 9.91 -17.95 -8.87
CA PRO A 377 9.85 -18.11 -7.43
C PRO A 377 11.19 -17.75 -6.79
N SER A 378 11.12 -17.21 -5.58
CA SER A 378 12.29 -16.98 -4.72
C SER A 378 13.06 -18.28 -4.51
N LYS A 379 14.39 -18.21 -4.39
CA LYS A 379 15.15 -19.41 -4.06
C LYS A 379 14.85 -19.84 -2.63
N GLU A 380 14.92 -21.14 -2.38
CA GLU A 380 14.77 -21.68 -1.05
C GLU A 380 15.76 -21.03 -0.07
N GLY A 381 15.26 -20.57 1.07
CA GLY A 381 16.06 -19.87 2.09
C GLY A 381 16.30 -18.38 1.82
N GLU A 382 15.88 -17.82 0.69
CA GLU A 382 15.93 -16.37 0.47
C GLU A 382 14.73 -15.67 1.12
N GLU A 383 15.00 -14.54 1.80
CA GLU A 383 13.98 -13.68 2.43
C GLU A 383 13.14 -12.87 1.42
N TYR A 384 13.31 -13.07 0.10
CA TYR A 384 12.51 -12.34 -0.88
C TYR A 384 11.09 -12.92 -0.92
N LYS A 385 10.14 -12.23 -0.29
CA LYS A 385 8.72 -12.57 -0.44
C LYS A 385 7.85 -11.37 -0.82
N PHE A 386 8.44 -10.18 -0.99
CA PHE A 386 7.72 -8.99 -1.45
C PHE A 386 7.06 -9.19 -2.81
N GLY A 387 7.57 -10.08 -3.66
CA GLY A 387 6.94 -10.33 -4.95
C GLY A 387 7.05 -9.13 -5.89
N TYR A 388 6.12 -9.05 -6.84
CA TYR A 388 6.10 -8.04 -7.89
C TYR A 388 4.94 -7.07 -7.67
N TRP A 389 5.15 -5.81 -8.04
CA TRP A 389 4.12 -4.77 -7.96
C TRP A 389 4.23 -3.82 -9.15
N SER A 390 3.30 -2.89 -9.25
CA SER A 390 3.32 -1.79 -10.21
C SER A 390 2.62 -0.63 -9.55
N ASP A 391 2.86 0.58 -10.01
CA ASP A 391 2.02 1.71 -9.66
C ASP A 391 0.94 1.91 -10.71
N PHE A 392 -0.10 2.64 -10.32
CA PHE A 392 -1.12 3.17 -11.23
C PHE A 392 -1.21 4.69 -11.08
N VAL A 393 -1.64 5.33 -12.17
CA VAL A 393 -2.31 6.64 -12.07
C VAL A 393 -3.75 6.51 -12.58
N ALA A 394 -4.68 7.00 -11.77
CA ALA A 394 -6.07 7.19 -12.15
C ALA A 394 -6.30 8.68 -12.46
N VAL A 395 -6.89 8.97 -13.60
CA VAL A 395 -7.18 10.32 -14.07
C VAL A 395 -8.70 10.52 -14.05
N ALA A 396 -9.18 11.53 -13.32
CA ALA A 396 -10.61 11.80 -13.18
C ALA A 396 -11.29 12.14 -14.53
N PRO A 397 -12.60 11.89 -14.69
CA PRO A 397 -13.34 12.27 -15.88
C PRO A 397 -13.16 13.75 -16.26
N GLY A 398 -12.90 14.00 -17.54
CA GLY A 398 -12.71 15.37 -18.07
C GLY A 398 -11.34 15.99 -17.75
N VAL A 399 -10.51 15.33 -16.94
CA VAL A 399 -9.12 15.73 -16.69
C VAL A 399 -8.22 15.11 -17.77
N THR A 400 -7.25 15.87 -18.26
CA THR A 400 -6.28 15.38 -19.25
C THR A 400 -4.89 15.33 -18.64
N LEU A 401 -4.15 14.25 -18.91
CA LEU A 401 -2.72 14.19 -18.59
C LEU A 401 -1.97 15.39 -19.20
N PRO A 402 -1.08 16.06 -18.44
CA PRO A 402 -0.23 17.12 -18.97
C PRO A 402 0.61 16.64 -20.15
N ASP A 403 0.91 17.54 -21.09
CA ASP A 403 1.74 17.19 -22.26
C ASP A 403 3.13 16.68 -21.87
N LYS A 404 3.67 17.12 -20.73
CA LYS A 404 4.93 16.60 -20.20
C LYS A 404 4.83 15.09 -19.94
N VAL A 405 3.76 14.64 -19.28
CA VAL A 405 3.50 13.22 -19.03
C VAL A 405 3.34 12.43 -20.33
N LYS A 406 2.63 12.99 -21.32
CA LYS A 406 2.44 12.35 -22.64
C LYS A 406 3.74 12.20 -23.45
N LYS A 407 4.71 13.10 -23.22
CA LYS A 407 5.99 13.15 -23.96
C LYS A 407 7.11 12.35 -23.30
N MET A 408 6.95 11.99 -22.03
CA MET A 408 7.88 11.11 -21.35
C MET A 408 7.90 9.79 -22.12
#